data_AF-A0A968HP29-F1
#
_entry.id   AF-A0A968HP29-F1
#
_cell.length_a   1.000
_cell.length_b   1.000
_cell.length_c   1.000
_cell.angle_alpha   90.00
_cell.angle_beta   90.00
_cell.angle_gamma   90.00
#
_symmetry.space_group_name_H-M   'P 1'
#
loop_
_entity.id
_entity.type
_entity.pdbx_description
1 polymer ?
#
loop_
_entity_poly.entity_id
_entity_poly.type
_entity_poly.pdbx_seq_one_letter_code
_entity_poly.pdbx_strand_id
1 'polypeptide(L)'
;MGSLAEAVGYFKASNTQAQDRLWCVAVSGDGLTLALGAYQESSAATGIDGDQANNAAVRSGAVYVFVRTDEGWVQQAYVKASNTGAFDWFGRASRSRPTATRSRRGRRRGHARP
;
A
#
# COMPACT_ATOMS: atom_id res chain seq x y z
N MET A 1 -19.01 14.54 19.23
CA MET A 1 -19.10 13.32 18.40
C MET A 1 -18.81 13.74 16.99
N GLY A 2 -17.62 13.41 16.47
CA GLY A 2 -17.22 13.78 15.11
C GLY A 2 -18.05 13.02 14.09
N SER A 3 -18.49 13.72 13.03
CA SER A 3 -19.37 13.15 12.02
C SER A 3 -18.57 12.31 11.01
N LEU A 4 -19.25 11.40 10.29
CA LEU A 4 -18.62 10.58 9.24
C LEU A 4 -17.91 11.44 8.16
N ALA A 5 -18.28 12.73 8.04
CA ALA A 5 -17.65 13.69 7.14
C ALA A 5 -16.22 14.10 7.56
N GLU A 6 -15.85 14.00 8.84
CA GLU A 6 -14.46 14.18 9.31
C GLU A 6 -13.59 12.94 9.09
N ALA A 7 -14.22 11.78 8.88
CA ALA A 7 -13.56 10.49 8.67
C ALA A 7 -13.22 10.19 7.21
N VAL A 8 -13.79 10.94 6.25
CA VAL A 8 -13.49 10.78 4.82
C VAL A 8 -12.40 11.78 4.41
N GLY A 9 -11.15 11.35 4.53
CA GLY A 9 -10.01 12.07 3.98
C GLY A 9 -9.95 11.94 2.45
N TYR A 10 -9.81 13.05 1.74
CA TYR A 10 -9.47 13.05 0.32
C TYR A 10 -7.95 12.86 0.17
N PHE A 11 -7.52 11.68 -0.27
CA PHE A 11 -6.10 11.36 -0.43
C PHE A 11 -5.65 11.67 -1.86
N LYS A 12 -4.75 12.65 -2.02
CA LYS A 12 -4.11 12.96 -3.30
C LYS A 12 -2.60 12.89 -3.10
N ALA A 13 -1.89 12.15 -3.94
CA ALA A 13 -0.43 12.17 -3.96
C ALA A 13 0.07 13.59 -4.27
N SER A 14 1.21 13.99 -3.70
CA SER A 14 1.79 15.33 -3.87
C SER A 14 2.19 15.64 -5.32
N ASN A 15 2.38 14.61 -6.15
CA ASN A 15 2.67 14.72 -7.57
C ASN A 15 1.72 13.79 -8.35
N THR A 16 0.55 14.30 -8.78
CA THR A 16 -0.34 13.58 -9.70
C THR A 16 -0.16 14.12 -11.11
N GLN A 17 0.92 13.75 -11.80
CA GLN A 17 1.00 14.01 -13.23
C GLN A 17 -0.12 13.22 -13.94
N ALA A 18 -0.45 13.55 -15.19
CA ALA A 18 -1.62 13.03 -15.90
C ALA A 18 -1.70 11.47 -16.03
N GLN A 19 -0.68 10.74 -15.57
CA GLN A 19 -0.61 9.27 -15.59
C GLN A 19 -0.48 8.62 -14.20
N ASP A 20 -0.32 9.37 -13.12
CA ASP A 20 -0.05 8.83 -11.77
C ASP A 20 -1.37 8.53 -11.04
N ARG A 21 -1.96 7.39 -11.40
CA ARG A 21 -3.12 6.85 -10.70
C ARG A 21 -2.68 6.06 -9.47
N LEU A 22 -3.34 6.32 -8.34
CA LEU A 22 -3.21 5.52 -7.13
C LEU A 22 -3.94 4.19 -7.32
N TRP A 23 -3.23 3.08 -7.14
CA TRP A 23 -3.72 1.75 -7.54
C TRP A 23 -3.94 0.78 -6.39
N CYS A 24 -3.30 1.00 -5.25
CA CYS A 24 -3.58 0.25 -4.04
C CYS A 24 -3.46 1.12 -2.79
N VAL A 25 -4.17 0.70 -1.75
CA VAL A 25 -4.18 1.31 -0.43
C VAL A 25 -4.01 0.25 0.63
N ALA A 26 -3.16 0.53 1.62
CA ALA A 26 -3.03 -0.25 2.85
C ALA A 26 -3.02 0.72 4.04
N VAL A 27 -3.73 0.36 5.10
CA VAL A 27 -3.77 1.12 6.36
C VAL A 27 -3.16 0.25 7.46
N SER A 28 -2.40 0.87 8.36
CA SER A 28 -1.86 0.20 9.54
C SER A 28 -2.98 -0.20 10.51
N GLY A 29 -2.72 -1.18 11.38
CA GLY A 29 -3.71 -1.67 12.35
C GLY A 29 -4.15 -0.63 13.38
N ASP A 30 -3.32 0.39 13.64
CA ASP A 30 -3.66 1.54 14.49
C ASP A 30 -4.42 2.65 13.75
N GLY A 31 -4.57 2.55 12.42
CA GLY A 31 -5.24 3.56 11.60
C GLY A 31 -4.46 4.87 11.41
N LEU A 32 -3.20 4.94 11.86
CA LEU A 32 -2.41 6.17 11.84
C LEU A 32 -1.44 6.27 10.66
N THR A 33 -1.23 5.18 9.92
CA THR A 33 -0.35 5.15 8.74
C THR A 33 -1.11 4.62 7.54
N LEU A 34 -0.92 5.27 6.40
CA LEU A 34 -1.49 4.89 5.11
C LEU A 34 -0.36 4.75 4.09
N ALA A 35 -0.35 3.64 3.36
CA ALA A 35 0.54 3.44 2.22
C ALA A 35 -0.29 3.37 0.94
N LEU A 36 0.08 4.18 -0.06
CA LEU A 36 -0.56 4.26 -1.36
C LEU A 36 0.43 3.85 -2.45
N GLY A 37 0.09 2.83 -3.23
CA GLY A 37 0.91 2.38 -4.35
C GLY A 37 0.52 3.09 -5.64
N ALA A 38 1.51 3.60 -6.36
CA ALA A 38 1.38 4.27 -7.65
C ALA A 38 2.30 3.56 -8.66
N TYR A 39 1.87 2.41 -9.17
CA TYR A 39 2.75 1.59 -10.01
C TYR A 39 3.09 2.24 -11.37
N GLN A 40 2.33 3.25 -11.82
CA GLN A 40 2.60 3.96 -13.09
C GLN A 40 3.54 5.16 -12.91
N GLU A 41 3.93 5.46 -11.68
CA GLU A 41 4.87 6.53 -11.36
C GLU A 41 6.20 6.26 -12.08
N SER A 42 6.77 7.31 -12.68
CA SER A 42 7.83 7.17 -13.68
C SER A 42 9.18 7.77 -13.26
N SER A 43 9.33 8.23 -12.02
CA SER A 43 10.61 8.76 -11.57
C SER A 43 11.70 7.67 -11.55
N ALA A 44 12.92 8.03 -11.95
CA ALA A 44 14.13 7.24 -11.82
C ALA A 44 14.80 7.39 -10.43
N ALA A 45 14.16 8.07 -9.48
CA ALA A 45 14.60 8.12 -8.10
C ALA A 45 14.74 6.71 -7.51
N THR A 46 15.67 6.55 -6.56
CA THR A 46 15.88 5.31 -5.81
C THR A 46 15.76 5.61 -4.31
N GLY A 47 15.38 4.60 -3.53
CA GLY A 47 15.29 4.73 -2.08
C GLY A 47 14.16 5.65 -1.62
N ILE A 48 14.41 6.45 -0.58
CA ILE A 48 13.39 7.26 0.10
C ILE A 48 13.62 8.75 -0.20
N ASP A 49 12.54 9.47 -0.49
CA ASP A 49 12.48 10.92 -0.70
C ASP A 49 13.41 11.44 -1.81
N GLY A 50 13.64 10.61 -2.83
CA GLY A 50 14.34 11.00 -4.05
C GLY A 50 13.53 11.96 -4.93
N ASP A 51 14.17 12.47 -5.98
CA ASP A 51 13.58 13.44 -6.90
C ASP A 51 12.37 12.88 -7.67
N GLN A 52 11.18 13.34 -7.33
CA GLN A 52 9.92 12.92 -7.95
C GLN A 52 9.70 13.51 -9.36
N ALA A 53 10.54 14.44 -9.82
CA ALA A 53 10.43 15.06 -11.14
C ALA A 53 11.22 14.32 -12.23
N ASN A 54 12.15 13.44 -11.85
CA ASN A 54 13.03 12.73 -12.78
C ASN A 54 12.33 11.56 -13.51
N ASN A 55 11.45 11.84 -14.45
CA ASN A 55 10.62 10.83 -15.15
C ASN A 55 11.36 9.89 -16.14
N ALA A 56 12.64 9.60 -15.92
CA ALA A 56 13.46 8.80 -16.83
C ALA A 56 13.22 7.27 -16.74
N ALA A 57 12.44 6.78 -15.77
CA ALA A 57 12.16 5.35 -15.59
C ALA A 57 10.66 5.06 -15.66
N VAL A 58 10.14 4.99 -16.89
CA VAL A 58 8.71 4.80 -17.18
C VAL A 58 8.09 3.65 -16.38
N ARG A 59 6.99 3.93 -15.66
CA ARG A 59 6.22 2.93 -14.90
C ARG A 59 7.07 2.08 -13.95
N SER A 60 8.13 2.66 -13.41
CA SER A 60 8.98 2.01 -12.40
C SER A 60 8.25 1.86 -11.07
N GLY A 61 7.28 2.74 -10.80
CA GLY A 61 6.34 2.67 -9.68
C GLY A 61 6.90 3.24 -8.38
N ALA A 62 6.00 3.63 -7.49
CA ALA A 62 6.31 4.24 -6.20
C ALA A 62 5.31 3.84 -5.11
N VAL A 63 5.70 4.05 -3.84
CA VAL A 63 4.78 4.02 -2.69
C VAL A 63 4.86 5.35 -1.96
N TYR A 64 3.71 5.95 -1.68
CA TYR A 64 3.57 7.16 -0.87
C TYR A 64 3.07 6.76 0.52
N VAL A 65 3.77 7.19 1.57
CA VAL A 65 3.41 6.93 2.96
C VAL A 65 2.88 8.21 3.58
N PHE A 66 1.74 8.12 4.24
CA PHE A 66 1.10 9.21 4.97
C PHE A 66 0.90 8.82 6.43
N VAL A 67 1.02 9.81 7.32
CA VAL A 67 0.68 9.67 8.74
C VAL A 67 -0.43 10.62 9.14
N ARG A 68 -1.26 10.18 10.07
CA ARG A 68 -2.31 11.01 10.65
C ARG A 68 -1.71 11.87 11.76
N THR A 69 -1.91 13.17 11.65
CA THR A 69 -1.64 14.20 12.66
C THR A 69 -2.96 14.84 13.10
N ASP A 70 -2.89 15.75 14.07
CA ASP A 70 -4.04 16.55 14.50
C ASP A 70 -4.58 17.45 13.39
N GLU A 71 -3.75 17.77 12.40
CA GLU A 71 -4.06 18.62 11.24
C GLU A 71 -4.55 17.83 10.02
N GLY A 72 -4.57 16.50 10.10
CA GLY A 72 -5.01 15.61 9.01
C GLY A 72 -3.94 14.62 8.57
N TRP A 73 -3.97 14.19 7.31
CA TRP A 73 -2.98 13.27 6.77
C TRP A 73 -1.83 14.05 6.13
N VAL A 74 -0.60 13.74 6.53
CA VAL A 74 0.62 14.37 6.02
C VAL A 74 1.45 13.30 5.32
N GLN A 75 1.92 13.58 4.09
CA GLN A 75 2.87 12.68 3.42
C GLN A 75 4.17 12.67 4.22
N GLN A 76 4.52 11.50 4.74
CA GLN A 76 5.75 11.29 5.50
C GLN A 76 6.90 10.89 4.57
N ALA A 77 6.63 10.08 3.54
CA ALA A 77 7.68 9.56 2.68
C ALA A 77 7.19 9.28 1.27
N TYR A 78 8.12 9.41 0.32
CA TYR A 78 8.04 8.87 -1.02
C TYR A 78 9.07 7.75 -1.17
N VAL A 79 8.62 6.54 -1.50
CA VAL A 79 9.44 5.34 -1.50
C VAL A 79 9.54 4.75 -2.90
N LYS A 80 10.77 4.47 -3.31
CA LYS A 80 11.15 3.84 -4.57
C LYS A 80 11.93 2.56 -4.32
N ALA A 81 11.96 1.70 -5.35
CA ALA A 81 12.87 0.57 -5.35
C ALA A 81 14.33 1.08 -5.20
N SER A 82 15.19 0.30 -4.55
CA SER A 82 16.62 0.63 -4.47
C SER A 82 17.33 0.47 -5.82
N ASN A 83 16.71 -0.25 -6.75
CA ASN A 83 17.21 -0.58 -8.08
C ASN A 83 16.20 -0.20 -9.17
N THR A 84 15.63 1.01 -9.11
CA THR A 84 14.57 1.51 -10.00
C THR A 84 14.85 1.26 -11.49
N GLY A 85 14.05 0.39 -12.10
CA GLY A 85 14.04 0.09 -13.52
C GLY A 85 12.71 0.44 -14.18
N ALA A 86 12.75 0.70 -15.49
CA ALA A 86 11.54 0.89 -16.28
C ALA A 86 10.67 -0.37 -16.25
N PHE A 87 9.36 -0.20 -16.08
CA PHE A 87 8.38 -1.29 -16.00
C PHE A 87 8.61 -2.27 -14.83
N ASP A 88 9.25 -1.84 -13.74
CA ASP A 88 9.33 -2.64 -12.50
C ASP A 88 8.00 -2.67 -11.74
N TRP A 89 7.12 -1.67 -11.96
CA TRP A 89 5.80 -1.58 -11.36
C TRP A 89 5.80 -1.68 -9.82
N PHE A 90 6.83 -1.12 -9.16
CA PHE A 90 6.92 -1.10 -7.71
C PHE A 90 5.66 -0.47 -7.08
N GLY A 91 5.24 -1.01 -5.93
CA GLY A 91 3.99 -0.57 -5.29
C GLY A 91 2.73 -1.19 -5.91
N ARG A 92 2.82 -2.16 -6.82
CA ARG A 92 1.66 -2.94 -7.30
C ARG A 92 1.20 -3.96 -6.26
N ALA A 93 -0.07 -3.91 -5.86
CA ALA A 93 -0.66 -4.96 -5.04
C ALA A 93 -1.05 -6.19 -5.89
N SER A 94 -0.74 -7.39 -5.38
CA SER A 94 -1.30 -8.66 -5.87
C SER A 94 -2.19 -9.25 -4.78
N ARG A 95 -3.40 -9.70 -5.13
CA ARG A 95 -4.33 -10.31 -4.17
C ARG A 95 -4.11 -11.82 -4.19
N SER A 96 -3.50 -12.39 -3.16
CA SER A 96 -3.43 -13.85 -3.02
C SER A 96 -4.82 -14.37 -2.60
N ARG A 97 -5.32 -15.39 -3.28
CA ARG A 97 -6.55 -16.07 -2.88
C ARG A 97 -6.25 -16.83 -1.59
N PRO A 98 -7.04 -16.67 -0.51
CA PRO A 98 -6.82 -17.45 0.69
C PRO A 98 -7.13 -18.92 0.39
N THR A 99 -6.09 -19.76 0.37
CA THR A 99 -6.23 -21.22 0.42
C THR A 99 -6.77 -21.56 1.80
N ALA A 100 -8.07 -21.85 1.89
CA ALA A 100 -8.67 -22.32 3.13
C ALA A 100 -8.06 -23.68 3.51
N THR A 101 -7.22 -23.72 4.53
CA THR A 101 -6.76 -24.96 5.13
C THR A 101 -7.96 -25.67 5.76
N ARG A 102 -8.46 -26.73 5.11
CA ARG A 102 -9.55 -27.56 5.64
C ARG A 102 -9.05 -28.30 6.88
N SER A 103 -9.34 -27.76 8.06
CA SER A 103 -9.13 -28.46 9.34
C SER A 103 -9.92 -29.77 9.33
N ARG A 104 -9.21 -30.90 9.34
CA ARG A 104 -9.80 -32.23 9.53
C ARG A 104 -10.28 -32.34 10.98
N ARG A 105 -11.57 -32.08 11.18
CA ARG A 105 -12.27 -32.30 12.46
C ARG A 105 -12.45 -33.81 12.71
N GLY A 106 -11.76 -34.31 13.74
CA GLY A 106 -12.22 -35.33 14.69
C GLY A 106 -12.53 -36.76 14.21
N ARG A 107 -11.70 -37.73 14.64
CA ARG A 107 -12.16 -39.07 15.06
C ARG A 107 -11.42 -39.48 16.34
N ARG A 108 -11.96 -39.14 17.51
CA ARG A 108 -11.70 -39.90 18.74
C ARG A 108 -12.73 -41.02 18.78
N ARG A 109 -12.32 -42.26 18.49
CA ARG A 109 -13.12 -43.44 18.82
C ARG A 109 -12.83 -43.77 20.28
N GLY A 110 -13.83 -43.56 21.13
CA GLY A 110 -13.83 -44.14 22.47
C GLY A 110 -13.96 -45.64 22.36
N HIS A 111 -13.04 -46.37 22.99
CA HIS A 111 -13.24 -47.76 23.36
C HIS A 111 -13.22 -47.83 24.89
N ALA A 112 -14.43 -47.90 25.46
CA ALA A 112 -14.66 -48.51 26.76
C ALA A 112 -15.51 -49.75 26.48
N ARG A 113 -15.06 -50.92 26.93
CA ARG A 113 -15.89 -52.12 27.06
C ARG A 113 -15.46 -52.89 28.33
N PRO A 114 -16.43 -53.57 28.97
CA PRO A 114 -16.38 -54.03 30.35
C PRO A 114 -15.45 -55.20 30.61
#